data_AF-A0A9D2ESK9-F1
#
_entry.id   AF-A0A9D2ESK9-F1
#
_cell.length_a   1.000
_cell.length_b   1.000
_cell.length_c   1.000
_cell.angle_alpha   90.00
_cell.angle_beta   90.00
_cell.angle_gamma   90.00
#
_symmetry.space_group_name_H-M   'P 1'
#
loop_
_entity.id
_entity.type
_entity.pdbx_description
1 polymer ?
#
loop_
_entity_poly.entity_id
_entity_poly.type
_entity_poly.pdbx_seq_one_letter_code
_entity_poly.pdbx_strand_id
1 'polypeptide(L)'
;MTIIRRILPLMLAVTMLAGCKQKDVLPEVTPTPVPTATATPTPAPTETPESALVMATASSNATKDAPEVTDPSTWDEAGKTLMESLESQYAGDGMTLDAQDGYPYLLAVNRAASTVTVYTTDEENRYTVPFMAMVCSGGEDTPTGYWTTPVNYDWRLLMGPSYGQYATRIYSGYLFHSVPYYSQHKDDVEYDQFNQLGSIASLGCIRLMVVDVKWIYDNCPIGTPVVIYDDEENPGPMGKPGTIYTDPKDEEKRGWDPTDPDPANPWDDSYLTGTAIRSQEAWDQWDAEHENWLESLTPTDLQGWSTDSSVVGTRG
;
A
#
# COMPACT_ATOMS: atom_id res chain seq x y z
N MET A 1 -47.05 -51.73 -16.54
CA MET A 1 -47.24 -53.14 -16.14
C MET A 1 -45.84 -53.73 -16.01
N THR A 2 -45.29 -54.26 -14.91
CA THR A 2 -45.82 -54.66 -13.60
C THR A 2 -44.59 -54.98 -12.71
N ILE A 3 -44.47 -54.30 -11.55
CA ILE A 3 -44.18 -54.82 -10.20
C ILE A 3 -42.86 -55.56 -9.84
N ILE A 4 -42.04 -54.89 -9.00
CA ILE A 4 -41.52 -55.23 -7.64
C ILE A 4 -41.09 -56.68 -7.28
N ARG A 5 -39.89 -56.82 -6.68
CA ARG A 5 -39.54 -57.44 -5.35
C ARG A 5 -38.17 -58.13 -5.40
N ARG A 6 -37.09 -57.54 -4.85
CA ARG A 6 -36.55 -57.74 -3.47
C ARG A 6 -36.67 -59.19 -2.97
N ILE A 7 -35.52 -59.84 -2.68
CA ILE A 7 -35.23 -60.68 -1.49
C ILE A 7 -33.70 -60.94 -1.46
N LEU A 8 -33.02 -60.36 -0.47
CA LEU A 8 -31.83 -60.92 0.20
C LEU A 8 -32.39 -61.70 1.42
N PRO A 9 -31.75 -62.76 1.97
CA PRO A 9 -30.44 -62.65 2.65
C PRO A 9 -29.59 -63.96 2.66
N LEU A 10 -28.34 -63.91 3.11
CA LEU A 10 -27.84 -64.56 4.34
C LEU A 10 -26.30 -64.50 4.41
N MET A 11 -25.80 -64.09 5.56
CA MET A 11 -24.39 -64.04 5.94
C MET A 11 -23.74 -65.43 5.99
N LEU A 12 -22.44 -65.50 5.65
CA LEU A 12 -21.50 -66.30 6.44
C LEU A 12 -20.12 -65.64 6.41
N ALA A 13 -19.64 -65.30 7.61
CA ALA A 13 -18.34 -64.73 7.89
C ALA A 13 -17.27 -65.82 7.98
N VAL A 14 -16.06 -65.58 7.44
CA VAL A 14 -14.77 -65.93 8.06
C VAL A 14 -13.72 -64.97 7.53
N THR A 15 -13.15 -64.17 8.42
CA THR A 15 -11.90 -63.43 8.23
C THR A 15 -10.70 -64.34 8.43
N MET A 16 -9.72 -64.31 7.52
CA MET A 16 -8.32 -64.66 7.82
C MET A 16 -7.39 -63.80 6.96
N LEU A 17 -6.35 -63.30 7.62
CA LEU A 17 -5.41 -62.27 7.21
C LEU A 17 -4.36 -62.71 6.18
N ALA A 18 -3.70 -61.67 5.65
CA ALA A 18 -2.29 -61.57 5.28
C ALA A 18 -1.91 -61.80 3.81
N GLY A 19 -1.41 -60.72 3.19
CA GLY A 19 -0.67 -60.78 1.93
C GLY A 19 -0.63 -59.46 1.16
N CYS A 20 -0.16 -58.37 1.77
CA CYS A 20 0.17 -57.14 1.04
C CYS A 20 1.35 -57.42 0.08
N LYS A 21 1.15 -57.22 -1.22
CA LYS A 21 2.23 -56.92 -2.19
C LYS A 21 1.82 -55.75 -3.07
N GLN A 22 2.55 -54.65 -2.87
CA GLN A 22 2.89 -53.53 -3.76
C GLN A 22 1.83 -52.99 -4.73
N LYS A 23 1.27 -51.83 -4.38
CA LYS A 23 0.93 -50.79 -5.36
C LYS A 23 2.21 -49.99 -5.65
N ASP A 24 2.47 -49.73 -6.92
CA ASP A 24 3.55 -48.87 -7.38
C ASP A 24 3.41 -47.47 -6.76
N VAL A 25 4.49 -47.04 -6.11
CA VAL A 25 4.68 -45.69 -5.58
C VAL A 25 5.22 -44.84 -6.73
N LEU A 26 4.45 -43.83 -7.14
CA LEU A 26 4.97 -42.74 -7.96
C LEU A 26 6.12 -42.07 -7.21
N PRO A 27 7.24 -41.72 -7.86
CA PRO A 27 8.38 -41.13 -7.16
C PRO A 27 7.97 -39.79 -6.54
N GLU A 28 8.22 -39.68 -5.25
CA GLU A 28 8.16 -38.45 -4.48
C GLU A 28 9.19 -37.49 -5.07
N VAL A 29 8.72 -36.38 -5.64
CA VAL A 29 9.60 -35.29 -6.08
C VAL A 29 10.03 -34.56 -4.81
N THR A 30 11.22 -34.85 -4.32
CA THR A 30 11.87 -34.07 -3.27
C THR A 30 11.99 -32.63 -3.77
N PRO A 31 11.49 -31.61 -3.05
CA PRO A 31 11.79 -30.24 -3.41
C PRO A 31 13.30 -30.02 -3.25
N THR A 32 13.97 -29.69 -4.35
CA THR A 32 15.35 -29.19 -4.31
C THR A 32 15.36 -27.92 -3.46
N PRO A 33 16.21 -27.80 -2.42
CA PRO A 33 16.31 -26.55 -1.68
C PRO A 33 16.76 -25.45 -2.65
N VAL A 34 15.92 -24.42 -2.81
CA VAL A 34 16.33 -23.16 -3.43
C VAL A 34 17.43 -22.58 -2.52
N PRO A 35 18.60 -22.18 -3.04
CA PRO A 35 19.59 -21.52 -2.21
C PRO A 35 18.98 -20.24 -1.66
N THR A 36 18.89 -20.13 -0.33
CA THR A 36 18.66 -18.86 0.35
C THR A 36 19.70 -17.87 -0.15
N ALA A 37 19.24 -16.80 -0.80
CA ALA A 37 20.12 -15.68 -1.12
C ALA A 37 20.59 -15.08 0.21
N THR A 38 21.82 -15.36 0.60
CA THR A 38 22.48 -14.64 1.69
C THR A 38 22.57 -13.18 1.26
N ALA A 39 21.83 -12.29 1.92
CA ALA A 39 22.03 -10.86 1.78
C ALA A 39 23.51 -10.57 2.07
N THR A 40 24.23 -10.16 1.04
CA THR A 40 25.58 -9.63 1.21
C THR A 40 25.37 -8.25 1.86
N PRO A 41 26.03 -7.93 2.99
CA PRO A 41 25.86 -6.63 3.61
C PRO A 41 26.25 -5.56 2.59
N THR A 42 25.29 -4.76 2.17
CA THR A 42 25.52 -3.55 1.39
C THR A 42 26.47 -2.68 2.23
N PRO A 43 27.63 -2.26 1.69
CA PRO A 43 28.50 -1.35 2.42
C PRO A 43 27.71 -0.09 2.77
N ALA A 44 27.83 0.36 4.02
CA ALA A 44 27.19 1.59 4.49
C ALA A 44 27.48 2.72 3.50
N PRO A 45 26.47 3.49 3.06
CA PRO A 45 26.70 4.60 2.16
C PRO A 45 27.63 5.60 2.87
N THR A 46 28.75 5.92 2.23
CA THR A 46 29.57 7.08 2.60
C THR A 46 28.65 8.29 2.49
N GLU A 47 28.48 9.05 3.59
CA GLU A 47 27.69 10.29 3.61
C GLU A 47 28.14 11.22 2.48
N THR A 48 27.40 11.22 1.38
CA THR A 48 27.54 12.20 0.32
C THR A 48 26.76 13.46 0.70
N PRO A 49 27.16 14.65 0.22
CA PRO A 49 26.38 15.89 0.38
C PRO A 49 24.91 15.74 -0.08
N GLU A 50 24.65 14.78 -0.99
CA GLU A 50 23.32 14.41 -1.47
C GLU A 50 22.48 13.68 -0.40
N SER A 51 23.06 12.75 0.37
CA SER A 51 22.38 12.10 1.50
C SER A 51 22.04 13.08 2.64
N ALA A 52 22.91 14.07 2.88
CA ALA A 52 22.65 15.15 3.85
C ALA A 52 21.56 16.12 3.35
N LEU A 53 21.47 16.35 2.04
CA LEU A 53 20.41 17.16 1.43
C LEU A 53 19.05 16.44 1.53
N VAL A 54 19.01 15.12 1.29
CA VAL A 54 17.81 14.29 1.44
C VAL A 54 17.31 14.27 2.89
N MET A 55 18.22 14.14 3.87
CA MET A 55 17.88 14.24 5.31
C MET A 55 17.39 15.63 5.71
N ALA A 56 18.00 16.70 5.18
CA ALA A 56 17.57 18.07 5.44
C ALA A 56 16.20 18.40 4.82
N THR A 57 15.83 17.72 3.72
CA THR A 57 14.52 17.88 3.07
C THR A 57 13.42 17.08 3.79
N ALA A 58 13.78 15.95 4.41
CA ALA A 58 12.88 15.15 5.27
C ALA A 58 12.48 15.91 6.55
N SER A 59 13.42 16.62 7.18
CA SER A 59 13.14 17.44 8.37
C SER A 59 12.27 18.65 8.10
N SER A 60 12.18 19.14 6.86
CA SER A 60 11.27 20.24 6.52
C SER A 60 9.83 19.76 6.33
N ASN A 61 9.60 18.57 5.79
CA ASN A 61 8.25 18.10 5.46
C ASN A 61 7.48 17.48 6.64
N ALA A 62 8.18 16.91 7.63
CA ALA A 62 7.54 16.44 8.86
C ALA A 62 7.15 17.60 9.81
N THR A 63 7.85 18.75 9.78
CA THR A 63 7.69 19.81 10.78
C THR A 63 6.71 20.93 10.41
N LYS A 64 5.90 20.78 9.36
CA LYS A 64 5.12 21.88 8.70
C LYS A 64 5.99 22.97 8.04
N ASP A 65 7.30 22.75 7.85
CA ASP A 65 8.23 23.72 7.22
C ASP A 65 8.57 23.39 5.75
N ALA A 66 7.83 22.47 5.12
CA ALA A 66 7.84 22.24 3.67
C ALA A 66 7.57 23.57 2.97
N PRO A 67 8.03 23.81 1.72
CA PRO A 67 7.73 25.07 1.05
C PRO A 67 6.24 25.35 1.12
N GLU A 68 5.85 26.31 1.98
CA GLU A 68 4.49 26.79 2.09
C GLU A 68 4.10 27.22 0.68
N VAL A 69 3.14 26.51 0.12
CA VAL A 69 2.67 26.84 -1.22
C VAL A 69 2.00 28.19 -1.11
N THR A 70 2.63 29.16 -1.76
CA THR A 70 2.31 30.57 -1.61
C THR A 70 1.00 30.95 -2.28
N ASP A 71 0.47 30.12 -3.19
CA ASP A 71 -0.83 30.28 -3.82
C ASP A 71 -1.40 28.95 -4.39
N PRO A 72 -2.36 28.30 -3.70
CA PRO A 72 -3.02 27.08 -4.17
C PRO A 72 -3.70 27.20 -5.54
N SER A 73 -4.11 28.41 -5.97
CA SER A 73 -4.78 28.60 -7.26
C SER A 73 -3.90 28.23 -8.47
N THR A 74 -2.57 28.21 -8.28
CA THR A 74 -1.62 27.77 -9.31
C THR A 74 -1.69 26.26 -9.56
N TRP A 75 -2.13 25.48 -8.57
CA TRP A 75 -2.31 24.04 -8.71
C TRP A 75 -3.60 23.69 -9.40
N ASP A 76 -4.67 24.46 -9.20
CA ASP A 76 -5.98 24.15 -9.77
C ASP A 76 -5.94 24.17 -11.30
N GLU A 77 -5.30 25.17 -11.91
CA GLU A 77 -5.18 25.25 -13.37
C GLU A 77 -4.29 24.14 -13.95
N ALA A 78 -3.16 23.83 -13.29
CA ALA A 78 -2.27 22.74 -13.69
C ALA A 78 -2.95 21.38 -13.51
N GLY A 79 -3.70 21.22 -12.41
CA GLY A 79 -4.46 20.03 -12.07
C GLY A 79 -5.56 19.77 -13.08
N LYS A 80 -6.36 20.79 -13.40
CA LYS A 80 -7.39 20.74 -14.44
C LYS A 80 -6.80 20.38 -15.79
N THR A 81 -5.72 21.05 -16.20
CA THR A 81 -5.05 20.77 -17.48
C THR A 81 -4.57 19.33 -17.58
N LEU A 82 -3.93 18.82 -16.52
CA LEU A 82 -3.47 17.43 -16.46
C LEU A 82 -4.65 16.45 -16.53
N MET A 83 -5.68 16.65 -15.72
CA MET A 83 -6.82 15.73 -15.65
C MET A 83 -7.62 15.69 -16.95
N GLU A 84 -7.80 16.82 -17.65
CA GLU A 84 -8.44 16.88 -18.99
C GLU A 84 -7.62 16.16 -20.07
N SER A 85 -6.28 16.27 -19.98
CA SER A 85 -5.38 15.51 -20.85
C SER A 85 -5.48 14.01 -20.59
N LEU A 86 -5.50 13.59 -19.31
CA LEU A 86 -5.65 12.18 -18.93
C LEU A 86 -7.02 11.62 -19.33
N GLU A 87 -8.10 12.38 -19.14
CA GLU A 87 -9.44 11.99 -19.61
C GLU A 87 -9.44 11.75 -21.12
N SER A 88 -8.81 12.63 -21.89
CA SER A 88 -8.67 12.45 -23.34
C SER A 88 -7.82 11.23 -23.71
N GLN A 89 -6.74 10.97 -22.97
CA GLN A 89 -5.83 9.84 -23.20
C GLN A 89 -6.49 8.50 -22.89
N TYR A 90 -7.22 8.41 -21.78
CA TYR A 90 -7.83 7.18 -21.26
C TYR A 90 -9.34 7.11 -21.51
N ALA A 91 -9.88 7.93 -22.42
CA ALA A 91 -11.28 7.87 -22.84
C ALA A 91 -11.69 6.47 -23.34
N GLY A 92 -10.77 5.73 -23.96
CA GLY A 92 -10.98 4.34 -24.39
C GLY A 92 -11.20 3.35 -23.25
N ASP A 93 -10.67 3.65 -22.07
CA ASP A 93 -10.83 2.88 -20.84
C ASP A 93 -12.06 3.34 -20.01
N GLY A 94 -12.80 4.33 -20.53
CA GLY A 94 -13.99 4.88 -19.88
C GLY A 94 -13.68 5.90 -18.79
N MET A 95 -12.49 6.51 -18.80
CA MET A 95 -12.17 7.61 -17.88
C MET A 95 -13.17 8.76 -18.05
N THR A 96 -13.63 9.27 -16.92
CA THR A 96 -14.45 10.48 -16.83
C THR A 96 -14.03 11.29 -15.61
N LEU A 97 -14.08 12.60 -15.73
CA LEU A 97 -13.86 13.51 -14.62
C LEU A 97 -15.14 13.85 -13.87
N ASP A 98 -16.31 13.52 -14.40
CA ASP A 98 -17.60 13.79 -13.75
C ASP A 98 -17.69 12.96 -12.46
N ALA A 99 -17.85 13.64 -11.33
CA ALA A 99 -17.90 12.98 -10.04
C ALA A 99 -19.18 12.17 -9.87
N GLN A 100 -19.02 11.02 -9.23
CA GLN A 100 -20.13 10.13 -8.89
C GLN A 100 -20.54 10.36 -7.43
N ASP A 101 -21.86 10.35 -7.18
CA ASP A 101 -22.41 10.47 -5.83
C ASP A 101 -21.77 9.46 -4.87
N GLY A 102 -21.24 9.96 -3.75
CA GLY A 102 -20.59 9.13 -2.73
C GLY A 102 -19.11 8.84 -2.96
N TYR A 103 -18.51 9.37 -4.02
CA TYR A 103 -17.06 9.26 -4.30
C TYR A 103 -16.44 10.64 -4.30
N PRO A 104 -15.93 11.14 -3.16
CA PRO A 104 -15.42 12.50 -3.07
C PRO A 104 -14.10 12.72 -3.81
N TYR A 105 -13.36 11.65 -4.12
CA TYR A 105 -12.01 11.74 -4.65
C TYR A 105 -11.75 10.86 -5.87
N LEU A 106 -10.78 11.28 -6.69
CA LEU A 106 -10.09 10.48 -7.72
C LEU A 106 -8.60 10.42 -7.40
N LEU A 107 -7.99 9.24 -7.52
CA LEU A 107 -6.56 9.03 -7.28
C LEU A 107 -5.79 8.97 -8.61
N ALA A 108 -4.88 9.91 -8.82
CA ALA A 108 -3.99 9.93 -9.99
C ALA A 108 -2.58 9.49 -9.58
N VAL A 109 -2.15 8.33 -10.10
CA VAL A 109 -0.83 7.74 -9.79
C VAL A 109 0.12 8.02 -10.96
N ASN A 110 1.08 8.90 -10.73
CA ASN A 110 2.22 9.05 -11.61
C ASN A 110 3.29 8.04 -11.21
N ARG A 111 3.34 6.92 -11.93
CA ARG A 111 4.26 5.83 -11.64
C ARG A 111 5.71 6.22 -11.93
N ALA A 112 5.96 6.91 -13.05
CA ALA A 112 7.29 7.35 -13.46
C ALA A 112 7.90 8.35 -12.46
N ALA A 113 7.10 9.25 -11.90
CA ALA A 113 7.58 10.24 -10.94
C ALA A 113 7.43 9.83 -9.46
N SER A 114 6.76 8.71 -9.18
CA SER A 114 6.52 8.19 -7.83
C SER A 114 5.69 9.12 -6.94
N THR A 115 4.55 9.57 -7.48
CA THR A 115 3.59 10.45 -6.80
C THR A 115 2.17 9.91 -6.95
N VAL A 116 1.39 9.96 -5.86
CA VAL A 116 -0.08 9.84 -5.91
C VAL A 116 -0.66 11.21 -5.63
N THR A 117 -1.41 11.77 -6.57
CA THR A 117 -2.17 13.02 -6.38
C THR A 117 -3.64 12.67 -6.18
N VAL A 118 -4.22 13.15 -5.10
CA VAL A 118 -5.65 13.06 -4.81
C VAL A 118 -6.33 14.29 -5.40
N TYR A 119 -7.40 14.07 -6.15
CA TYR A 119 -8.22 15.13 -6.73
C TYR A 119 -9.61 15.15 -6.08
N THR A 120 -10.05 16.34 -5.66
CA THR A 120 -11.44 16.63 -5.27
C THR A 120 -12.17 17.34 -6.41
N THR A 121 -13.45 17.64 -6.22
CA THR A 121 -14.32 18.24 -7.23
C THR A 121 -14.22 19.76 -7.28
N ASP A 122 -14.24 20.33 -8.50
CA ASP A 122 -14.51 21.75 -8.71
C ASP A 122 -16.01 22.10 -8.57
N GLU A 123 -16.34 23.37 -8.80
CA GLU A 123 -17.72 23.88 -8.78
C GLU A 123 -18.64 23.24 -9.83
N GLU A 124 -18.07 22.62 -10.86
CA GLU A 124 -18.78 21.89 -11.93
C GLU A 124 -18.93 20.40 -11.59
N ASN A 125 -18.54 19.99 -10.37
CA ASN A 125 -18.55 18.61 -9.88
C ASN A 125 -17.62 17.68 -10.68
N ARG A 126 -16.47 18.19 -11.12
CA ARG A 126 -15.44 17.43 -11.83
C ARG A 126 -14.17 17.28 -11.01
N TYR A 127 -13.53 16.10 -11.04
CA TYR A 127 -12.25 15.83 -10.34
C TYR A 127 -11.06 16.55 -10.98
N THR A 128 -10.92 17.84 -10.72
CA THR A 128 -9.90 18.72 -11.34
C THR A 128 -9.06 19.48 -10.32
N VAL A 129 -9.49 19.52 -9.05
CA VAL A 129 -8.86 20.30 -7.97
C VAL A 129 -7.90 19.40 -7.18
N PRO A 130 -6.58 19.64 -7.20
CA PRO A 130 -5.62 18.88 -6.41
C PRO A 130 -5.85 19.09 -4.90
N PHE A 131 -6.15 18.01 -4.19
CA PHE A 131 -6.41 18.01 -2.76
C PHE A 131 -5.13 17.78 -1.95
N MET A 132 -4.37 16.74 -2.31
CA MET A 132 -3.03 16.52 -1.77
C MET A 132 -2.18 15.62 -2.67
N ALA A 133 -0.86 15.67 -2.49
CA ALA A 133 0.09 14.77 -3.14
C ALA A 133 0.87 13.97 -2.08
N MET A 134 0.98 12.66 -2.32
CA MET A 134 1.68 11.69 -1.48
C MET A 134 2.86 11.10 -2.26
N VAL A 135 4.00 10.90 -1.60
CA VAL A 135 5.10 10.14 -2.19
C VAL A 135 4.73 8.66 -2.21
N CYS A 136 5.06 7.96 -3.28
CA CYS A 136 4.85 6.53 -3.35
C CYS A 136 6.07 5.80 -3.92
N SER A 137 5.99 4.49 -4.01
CA SER A 137 6.91 3.67 -4.81
C SER A 137 6.12 2.63 -5.58
N GLY A 138 6.02 2.83 -6.88
CA GLY A 138 5.47 1.87 -7.83
C GLY A 138 6.53 0.94 -8.42
N GLY A 139 6.11 0.11 -9.37
CA GLY A 139 6.98 -0.74 -10.18
C GLY A 139 6.63 -0.60 -11.65
N GLU A 140 7.58 -0.76 -12.56
CA GLU A 140 7.33 -0.66 -14.01
C GLU A 140 6.31 -1.68 -14.55
N ASP A 141 6.00 -2.71 -13.74
CA ASP A 141 5.00 -3.73 -14.06
C ASP A 141 3.56 -3.28 -13.76
N THR A 142 3.32 -2.16 -13.05
CA THR A 142 1.96 -1.65 -12.82
C THR A 142 1.39 -1.15 -14.15
N PRO A 143 0.29 -1.71 -14.69
CA PRO A 143 -0.27 -1.20 -15.93
C PRO A 143 -0.69 0.27 -15.79
N THR A 144 -0.64 1.04 -16.88
CA THR A 144 -1.33 2.34 -17.00
C THR A 144 -2.76 2.15 -17.49
N GLY A 145 -3.64 3.10 -17.18
CA GLY A 145 -5.09 2.96 -17.44
C GLY A 145 -5.96 3.61 -16.38
N TYR A 146 -7.26 3.27 -16.41
CA TYR A 146 -8.29 3.76 -15.51
C TYR A 146 -9.06 2.60 -14.85
N TRP A 147 -9.21 2.65 -13.52
CA TRP A 147 -9.85 1.61 -12.71
C TRP A 147 -10.69 2.18 -11.58
N THR A 148 -11.32 1.28 -10.81
CA THR A 148 -12.01 1.60 -9.56
C THR A 148 -11.58 0.61 -8.48
N THR A 149 -11.53 1.07 -7.23
CA THR A 149 -11.06 0.26 -6.09
C THR A 149 -12.12 -0.77 -5.67
N PRO A 150 -11.93 -2.11 -5.79
CA PRO A 150 -13.03 -3.06 -5.58
C PRO A 150 -13.07 -3.65 -4.16
N VAL A 151 -12.00 -3.54 -3.37
CA VAL A 151 -11.92 -4.13 -2.01
C VAL A 151 -10.73 -3.60 -1.21
N ASN A 152 -10.91 -3.57 0.11
CA ASN A 152 -9.91 -3.19 1.11
C ASN A 152 -9.53 -4.38 2.01
N TYR A 153 -8.35 -4.30 2.62
CA TYR A 153 -7.78 -5.25 3.57
C TYR A 153 -7.02 -4.51 4.67
N ASP A 154 -7.26 -4.84 5.94
CA ASP A 154 -6.46 -4.28 7.04
C ASP A 154 -4.99 -4.75 6.94
N TRP A 155 -4.81 -6.03 6.62
CA TRP A 155 -3.52 -6.62 6.26
C TRP A 155 -3.65 -7.50 5.03
N ARG A 156 -2.66 -7.44 4.14
CA ARG A 156 -2.64 -8.25 2.92
C ARG A 156 -1.28 -8.90 2.69
N LEU A 157 -1.28 -10.22 2.53
CA LEU A 157 -0.12 -10.96 2.00
C LEU A 157 0.20 -10.46 0.59
N LEU A 158 1.44 -10.03 0.38
CA LEU A 158 1.96 -9.46 -0.85
C LEU A 158 2.72 -10.49 -1.68
N MET A 159 3.36 -10.05 -2.78
CA MET A 159 4.25 -10.90 -3.56
C MET A 159 5.59 -11.06 -2.82
N GLY A 160 5.80 -12.27 -2.28
CA GLY A 160 6.87 -12.58 -1.32
C GLY A 160 6.26 -12.97 0.04
N PRO A 161 7.04 -13.48 1.00
CA PRO A 161 6.54 -13.68 2.36
C PRO A 161 6.52 -12.35 3.13
N SER A 162 5.78 -11.34 2.63
CA SER A 162 5.65 -10.01 3.25
C SER A 162 4.21 -9.51 3.24
N TYR A 163 3.93 -8.49 4.05
CA TYR A 163 2.58 -8.01 4.33
C TYR A 163 2.49 -6.49 4.13
N GLY A 164 1.35 -6.03 3.62
CA GLY A 164 1.01 -4.60 3.57
C GLY A 164 -0.11 -4.31 4.55
N GLN A 165 0.10 -3.33 5.42
CA GLN A 165 -0.92 -2.73 6.27
C GLN A 165 -1.76 -1.77 5.41
N TYR A 166 -3.06 -1.73 5.65
CA TYR A 166 -4.06 -0.95 4.91
C TYR A 166 -3.89 -1.11 3.38
N ALA A 167 -4.41 -2.19 2.82
CA ALA A 167 -4.30 -2.45 1.39
C ALA A 167 -5.63 -2.24 0.65
N THR A 168 -5.60 -1.40 -0.37
CA THR A 168 -6.75 -1.14 -1.27
C THR A 168 -6.42 -1.66 -2.66
N ARG A 169 -7.23 -2.59 -3.19
CA ARG A 169 -6.98 -3.13 -4.54
C ARG A 169 -7.28 -2.08 -5.60
N ILE A 170 -6.43 -2.03 -6.63
CA ILE A 170 -6.66 -1.24 -7.83
C ILE A 170 -7.14 -2.18 -8.95
N TYR A 171 -6.29 -3.13 -9.33
CA TYR A 171 -6.56 -4.08 -10.40
C TYR A 171 -5.75 -5.36 -10.20
N SER A 172 -6.35 -6.53 -10.41
CA SER A 172 -5.66 -7.82 -10.29
C SER A 172 -4.85 -7.94 -8.97
N GLY A 173 -3.54 -8.15 -9.05
CA GLY A 173 -2.62 -8.18 -7.90
C GLY A 173 -2.08 -6.82 -7.44
N TYR A 174 -2.40 -5.72 -8.13
CA TYR A 174 -1.88 -4.38 -7.84
C TYR A 174 -2.74 -3.66 -6.81
N LEU A 175 -2.09 -3.17 -5.75
CA LEU A 175 -2.69 -2.59 -4.56
C LEU A 175 -2.03 -1.25 -4.25
N PHE A 176 -2.78 -0.30 -3.69
CA PHE A 176 -2.20 0.62 -2.71
C PHE A 176 -1.97 -0.14 -1.41
N HIS A 177 -0.81 -0.01 -0.79
CA HIS A 177 -0.54 -0.56 0.55
C HIS A 177 0.61 0.21 1.21
N SER A 178 0.80 0.02 2.53
CA SER A 178 1.97 0.53 3.25
C SER A 178 3.29 0.04 2.64
N VAL A 179 4.44 0.55 3.08
CA VAL A 179 5.71 -0.19 2.86
C VAL A 179 5.57 -1.63 3.40
N PRO A 180 6.17 -2.65 2.75
CA PRO A 180 6.08 -4.03 3.22
C PRO A 180 6.62 -4.25 4.64
N TYR A 181 6.04 -5.23 5.31
CA TYR A 181 6.44 -5.73 6.62
C TYR A 181 6.83 -7.22 6.52
N TYR A 182 7.77 -7.67 7.35
CA TYR A 182 8.17 -9.09 7.43
C TYR A 182 7.09 -9.95 8.09
N SER A 183 6.26 -9.37 8.95
CA SER A 183 5.10 -10.00 9.57
C SER A 183 3.92 -9.03 9.64
N GLN A 184 2.76 -9.47 10.14
CA GLN A 184 1.61 -8.57 10.33
C GLN A 184 1.74 -7.74 11.62
N HIS A 185 2.96 -7.42 12.07
CA HIS A 185 3.21 -6.59 13.24
C HIS A 185 3.73 -5.21 12.82
N LYS A 186 3.21 -4.16 13.45
CA LYS A 186 3.52 -2.76 13.11
C LYS A 186 4.96 -2.33 13.42
N ASP A 187 5.69 -3.12 14.20
CA ASP A 187 7.10 -2.92 14.55
C ASP A 187 8.05 -3.79 13.72
N ASP A 188 7.59 -4.31 12.57
CA ASP A 188 8.35 -5.23 11.71
C ASP A 188 8.40 -4.77 10.24
N VAL A 189 8.49 -3.45 10.00
CA VAL A 189 8.68 -2.83 8.68
C VAL A 189 9.96 -3.32 8.03
N GLU A 190 9.91 -3.59 6.73
CA GLU A 190 11.10 -3.75 5.89
C GLU A 190 11.79 -2.39 5.69
N TYR A 191 12.58 -1.91 6.66
CA TYR A 191 13.17 -0.56 6.63
C TYR A 191 14.03 -0.26 5.39
N ASP A 192 14.68 -1.28 4.81
CA ASP A 192 15.42 -1.14 3.56
C ASP A 192 14.48 -0.81 2.39
N GLN A 193 13.24 -1.29 2.41
CA GLN A 193 12.19 -0.92 1.45
C GLN A 193 11.58 0.44 1.79
N PHE A 194 11.46 0.79 3.08
CA PHE A 194 10.98 2.11 3.52
C PHE A 194 11.88 3.22 2.97
N ASN A 195 13.19 3.06 3.11
CA ASN A 195 14.20 3.99 2.60
C ASN A 195 14.26 4.08 1.06
N GLN A 196 13.49 3.27 0.34
CA GLN A 196 13.35 3.34 -1.12
C GLN A 196 12.08 4.07 -1.56
N LEU A 197 11.23 4.53 -0.63
CA LEU A 197 10.08 5.38 -0.98
C LEU A 197 10.50 6.55 -1.87
N GLY A 198 9.67 6.88 -2.84
CA GLY A 198 9.99 7.91 -3.84
C GLY A 198 10.87 7.41 -4.99
N SER A 199 11.20 6.13 -5.04
CA SER A 199 11.87 5.49 -6.19
C SER A 199 11.02 4.35 -6.76
N ILE A 200 11.36 3.89 -7.98
CA ILE A 200 10.75 2.71 -8.58
C ILE A 200 11.33 1.47 -7.88
N ALA A 201 10.62 0.99 -6.86
CA ALA A 201 11.14 -0.01 -5.92
C ALA A 201 10.19 -1.20 -5.69
N SER A 202 9.04 -1.24 -6.36
CA SER A 202 8.06 -2.32 -6.19
C SER A 202 7.99 -3.26 -7.38
N LEU A 203 7.39 -4.43 -7.17
CA LEU A 203 7.04 -5.39 -8.24
C LEU A 203 5.67 -5.08 -8.86
N GLY A 204 5.17 -3.84 -8.69
CA GLY A 204 3.96 -3.31 -9.30
C GLY A 204 2.91 -2.75 -8.34
N CYS A 205 2.96 -3.03 -7.04
CA CYS A 205 2.06 -2.36 -6.09
C CYS A 205 2.49 -0.90 -5.86
N ILE A 206 1.57 -0.04 -5.42
CA ILE A 206 1.86 1.34 -5.04
C ILE A 206 2.07 1.37 -3.53
N ARG A 207 3.33 1.51 -3.11
CA ARG A 207 3.72 1.57 -1.69
C ARG A 207 3.67 3.01 -1.19
N LEU A 208 3.11 3.24 -0.02
CA LEU A 208 3.11 4.56 0.65
C LEU A 208 3.48 4.41 2.13
N MET A 209 3.72 5.54 2.80
CA MET A 209 3.79 5.58 4.27
C MET A 209 2.42 5.24 4.88
N VAL A 210 2.41 4.75 6.12
CA VAL A 210 1.17 4.37 6.82
C VAL A 210 0.15 5.51 6.85
N VAL A 211 0.55 6.75 7.16
CA VAL A 211 -0.38 7.89 7.18
C VAL A 211 -1.12 8.09 5.84
N ASP A 212 -0.38 8.00 4.74
CA ASP A 212 -0.88 8.27 3.40
C ASP A 212 -1.81 7.15 2.93
N VAL A 213 -1.41 5.89 3.10
CA VAL A 213 -2.25 4.76 2.69
C VAL A 213 -3.47 4.58 3.57
N LYS A 214 -3.36 4.84 4.89
CA LYS A 214 -4.52 4.79 5.78
C LYS A 214 -5.50 5.91 5.45
N TRP A 215 -5.02 7.10 5.07
CA TRP A 215 -5.91 8.14 4.56
C TRP A 215 -6.70 7.65 3.34
N ILE A 216 -6.04 7.00 2.37
CA ILE A 216 -6.74 6.39 1.22
C ILE A 216 -7.75 5.35 1.70
N TYR A 217 -7.36 4.46 2.61
CA TYR A 217 -8.21 3.41 3.15
C TYR A 217 -9.50 3.95 3.78
N ASP A 218 -9.39 5.02 4.57
CA ASP A 218 -10.50 5.60 5.34
C ASP A 218 -11.38 6.55 4.49
N ASN A 219 -10.76 7.32 3.59
CA ASN A 219 -11.42 8.45 2.90
C ASN A 219 -11.80 8.17 1.45
N CYS A 220 -11.32 7.07 0.86
CA CYS A 220 -11.66 6.66 -0.50
C CYS A 220 -12.56 5.40 -0.48
N PRO A 221 -13.89 5.54 -0.60
CA PRO A 221 -14.81 4.41 -0.61
C PRO A 221 -14.50 3.40 -1.72
N ILE A 222 -14.90 2.14 -1.50
CA ILE A 222 -14.84 1.10 -2.54
C ILE A 222 -15.64 1.56 -3.76
N GLY A 223 -14.95 1.70 -4.90
CA GLY A 223 -15.46 2.27 -6.13
C GLY A 223 -14.75 3.57 -6.52
N THR A 224 -13.89 4.13 -5.65
CA THR A 224 -13.08 5.32 -5.95
C THR A 224 -12.32 5.14 -7.27
N PRO A 225 -12.43 6.10 -8.20
CA PRO A 225 -11.72 6.06 -9.47
C PRO A 225 -10.21 6.26 -9.28
N VAL A 226 -9.44 5.53 -10.08
CA VAL A 226 -7.97 5.56 -10.07
C VAL A 226 -7.48 5.64 -11.51
N VAL A 227 -6.63 6.61 -11.83
CA VAL A 227 -5.88 6.67 -13.09
C VAL A 227 -4.40 6.43 -12.80
N ILE A 228 -3.74 5.54 -13.56
CA ILE A 228 -2.30 5.34 -13.49
C ILE A 228 -1.70 5.76 -14.83
N TYR A 229 -0.69 6.62 -14.78
CA TYR A 229 -0.03 7.19 -15.95
C TYR A 229 1.47 7.36 -15.68
N ASP A 230 2.21 7.73 -16.72
CA ASP A 230 3.64 8.02 -16.66
C ASP A 230 3.92 9.43 -17.17
N ASP A 231 4.55 10.24 -16.33
CA ASP A 231 5.19 11.49 -16.74
C ASP A 231 6.43 11.71 -15.83
N GLU A 232 7.63 11.43 -16.35
CA GLU A 232 8.87 11.54 -15.58
C GLU A 232 9.25 13.00 -15.28
N GLU A 233 8.87 13.92 -16.17
CA GLU A 233 9.25 15.33 -16.07
C GLU A 233 8.32 16.11 -15.12
N ASN A 234 7.06 15.70 -15.02
CA ASN A 234 6.03 16.39 -14.25
C ASN A 234 5.42 15.46 -13.17
N PRO A 235 5.87 15.55 -11.91
CA PRO A 235 5.35 14.70 -10.82
C PRO A 235 3.87 14.91 -10.47
N GLY A 236 3.24 15.93 -11.03
CA GLY A 236 1.88 16.36 -10.71
C GLY A 236 1.83 17.86 -10.39
N PRO A 237 0.63 18.45 -10.30
CA PRO A 237 0.47 19.90 -10.10
C PRO A 237 1.07 20.40 -8.79
N MET A 238 1.08 19.56 -7.75
CA MET A 238 1.60 19.91 -6.43
C MET A 238 3.10 19.62 -6.25
N GLY A 239 3.75 19.03 -7.26
CA GLY A 239 5.13 18.57 -7.15
C GLY A 239 5.25 17.18 -6.51
N LYS A 240 6.50 16.74 -6.28
CA LYS A 240 6.80 15.47 -5.60
C LYS A 240 7.04 15.72 -4.11
N PRO A 241 6.29 15.07 -3.21
CA PRO A 241 6.57 15.13 -1.77
C PRO A 241 7.93 14.52 -1.42
N GLY A 242 8.52 14.95 -0.30
CA GLY A 242 9.77 14.36 0.21
C GLY A 242 9.56 12.98 0.85
N THR A 243 10.63 12.41 1.39
CA THR A 243 10.61 11.09 2.06
C THR A 243 11.13 11.21 3.49
N ILE A 244 10.88 10.20 4.31
CA ILE A 244 11.50 10.06 5.64
C ILE A 244 12.59 8.97 5.54
N TYR A 245 13.69 9.16 6.24
CA TYR A 245 14.76 8.18 6.33
C TYR A 245 14.78 7.50 7.69
N THR A 246 14.92 6.19 7.68
CA THR A 246 15.02 5.32 8.84
C THR A 246 16.46 4.84 8.98
N ASP A 247 17.14 5.15 10.09
CA ASP A 247 18.50 4.66 10.34
C ASP A 247 18.48 3.14 10.58
N PRO A 248 19.11 2.32 9.72
CA PRO A 248 19.17 0.86 9.91
C PRO A 248 19.86 0.42 11.20
N LYS A 249 20.60 1.30 11.89
CA LYS A 249 21.26 0.99 13.17
C LYS A 249 20.39 1.28 14.39
N ASP A 250 19.31 2.03 14.23
CA ASP A 250 18.38 2.35 15.31
C ASP A 250 17.40 1.18 15.49
N GLU A 251 17.79 0.18 16.29
CA GLU A 251 16.97 -1.02 16.48
C GLU A 251 15.65 -0.75 17.22
N GLU A 252 15.50 0.39 17.87
CA GLU A 252 14.27 0.81 18.53
C GLU A 252 13.26 1.34 17.51
N LYS A 253 13.73 2.13 16.53
CA LYS A 253 12.86 2.81 15.57
C LYS A 253 12.73 2.14 14.21
N ARG A 254 13.75 1.39 13.77
CA ARG A 254 13.80 0.86 12.39
C ARG A 254 12.71 -0.16 12.08
N GLY A 255 12.07 -0.74 13.08
CA GLY A 255 10.93 -1.64 12.88
C GLY A 255 9.62 -0.92 12.57
N TRP A 256 9.54 0.40 12.82
CA TRP A 256 8.29 1.15 12.73
C TRP A 256 8.26 2.06 11.50
N ASP A 257 7.08 2.22 10.90
CA ASP A 257 6.81 3.35 10.02
C ASP A 257 6.72 4.61 10.91
N PRO A 258 7.53 5.65 10.66
CA PRO A 258 7.51 6.90 11.44
C PRO A 258 6.14 7.57 11.53
N THR A 259 5.24 7.24 10.62
CA THR A 259 3.92 7.84 10.46
C THR A 259 2.77 6.95 10.97
N ASP A 260 3.06 5.74 11.47
CA ASP A 260 2.01 4.89 12.06
C ASP A 260 1.52 5.51 13.37
N PRO A 261 0.20 5.73 13.54
CA PRO A 261 -0.37 6.36 14.72
C PRO A 261 -0.39 5.47 15.98
N ASP A 262 0.23 4.28 15.94
CA ASP A 262 0.29 3.39 17.10
C ASP A 262 0.91 4.08 18.32
N PRO A 263 0.27 4.07 19.50
CA PRO A 263 0.84 4.64 20.72
C PRO A 263 2.14 3.96 21.19
N ALA A 264 2.43 2.74 20.70
CA ALA A 264 3.69 2.06 20.97
C ALA A 264 4.82 2.46 20.00
N ASN A 265 4.52 3.23 18.95
CA ASN A 265 5.49 3.73 18.00
C ASN A 265 6.49 4.67 18.70
N PRO A 266 7.81 4.37 18.67
CA PRO A 266 8.83 5.17 19.36
C PRO A 266 9.29 6.40 18.57
N TRP A 267 8.75 6.62 17.37
CA TRP A 267 8.97 7.85 16.61
C TRP A 267 8.28 9.05 17.28
N ASP A 268 8.76 10.25 16.97
CA ASP A 268 8.20 11.49 17.51
C ASP A 268 6.89 11.86 16.79
N ASP A 269 5.91 12.42 17.51
CA ASP A 269 4.61 12.80 16.94
C ASP A 269 4.72 13.79 15.78
N SER A 270 5.83 14.53 15.65
CA SER A 270 6.10 15.38 14.50
C SER A 270 6.15 14.62 13.16
N TYR A 271 6.31 13.30 13.15
CA TYR A 271 6.28 12.51 11.92
C TYR A 271 4.86 12.09 11.49
N LEU A 272 3.85 12.23 12.35
CA LEU A 272 2.49 11.69 12.11
C LEU A 272 1.81 12.25 10.87
N THR A 273 2.12 13.48 10.46
CA THR A 273 1.56 14.09 9.24
C THR A 273 2.18 13.55 7.96
N GLY A 274 3.25 12.77 8.07
CA GLY A 274 4.07 12.32 6.94
C GLY A 274 4.68 13.49 6.18
N THR A 275 4.84 13.31 4.88
CA THR A 275 5.45 14.31 3.99
C THR A 275 4.50 14.86 2.94
N ALA A 276 3.23 14.45 2.94
CA ALA A 276 2.26 14.82 1.92
C ALA A 276 2.10 16.35 1.81
N ILE A 277 2.08 16.84 0.56
CA ILE A 277 1.80 18.24 0.24
C ILE A 277 0.27 18.38 0.23
N ARG A 278 -0.28 19.27 1.04
CA ARG A 278 -1.72 19.42 1.26
C ARG A 278 -2.22 20.79 0.82
N SER A 279 -3.40 20.84 0.21
CA SER A 279 -4.16 22.08 0.06
C SER A 279 -4.63 22.59 1.44
N GLN A 280 -5.15 23.82 1.50
CA GLN A 280 -5.74 24.32 2.74
C GLN A 280 -6.93 23.44 3.18
N GLU A 281 -7.76 23.00 2.24
CA GLU A 281 -8.89 22.11 2.54
C GLU A 281 -8.41 20.76 3.12
N ALA A 282 -7.31 20.22 2.60
CA ALA A 282 -6.71 18.99 3.13
C ALA A 282 -6.09 19.18 4.52
N TRP A 283 -5.53 20.37 4.81
CA TRP A 283 -5.11 20.71 6.17
C TRP A 283 -6.28 20.88 7.13
N ASP A 284 -7.35 21.54 6.69
CA ASP A 284 -8.56 21.73 7.50
C ASP A 284 -9.22 20.38 7.82
N GLN A 285 -9.25 19.44 6.87
CA GLN A 285 -9.69 18.07 7.10
C GLN A 285 -8.80 17.36 8.12
N TRP A 286 -7.47 17.41 7.93
CA TRP A 286 -6.53 16.81 8.86
C TRP A 286 -6.73 17.33 10.29
N ASP A 287 -6.75 18.65 10.48
CA ASP A 287 -6.90 19.26 11.79
C ASP A 287 -8.26 18.90 12.45
N ALA A 288 -9.31 18.67 11.65
CA ALA A 288 -10.62 18.27 12.16
C ALA A 288 -10.73 16.77 12.50
N GLU A 289 -10.00 15.90 11.80
CA GLU A 289 -10.23 14.44 11.82
C GLU A 289 -9.08 13.64 12.44
N HIS A 290 -7.87 14.21 12.55
CA HIS A 290 -6.67 13.45 12.96
C HIS A 290 -6.80 12.81 14.35
N GLU A 291 -7.44 13.45 15.34
CA GLU A 291 -7.65 12.82 16.66
C GLU A 291 -8.48 11.53 16.55
N ASN A 292 -9.55 11.54 15.75
CA ASN A 292 -10.36 10.33 15.51
C ASN A 292 -9.57 9.26 14.73
N TRP A 293 -8.70 9.71 13.83
CA TRP A 293 -7.81 8.84 13.07
C TRP A 293 -6.82 8.10 13.98
N LEU A 294 -6.26 8.78 15.00
CA LEU A 294 -5.41 8.19 16.05
C LEU A 294 -6.18 7.20 16.94
N GLU A 295 -7.47 7.47 17.21
CA GLU A 295 -8.32 6.61 18.07
C GLU A 295 -8.90 5.38 17.34
N SER A 296 -8.85 5.36 15.99
CA SER A 296 -9.47 4.32 15.16
C SER A 296 -8.74 2.98 15.12
N LEU A 297 -7.65 2.82 15.87
CA LEU A 297 -6.89 1.57 15.94
C LEU A 297 -7.72 0.44 16.55
N THR A 298 -8.06 -0.55 15.72
CA THR A 298 -8.80 -1.71 16.20
C THR A 298 -7.85 -2.68 16.93
N PRO A 299 -8.37 -3.53 17.84
CA PRO A 299 -7.55 -4.59 18.44
C PRO A 299 -6.89 -5.52 17.41
N THR A 300 -7.46 -5.64 16.20
CA THR A 300 -6.87 -6.38 15.07
C THR A 300 -5.65 -5.65 14.49
N ASP A 301 -5.71 -4.31 14.40
CA ASP A 301 -4.57 -3.48 13.98
C ASP A 301 -3.44 -3.52 15.00
N LEU A 302 -3.75 -3.67 16.29
CA LEU A 302 -2.79 -3.69 17.39
C LEU A 302 -2.14 -5.06 17.65
N GLN A 303 -2.78 -6.17 17.26
CA GLN A 303 -2.32 -7.50 17.65
C GLN A 303 -1.41 -8.16 16.62
N GLY A 304 -1.67 -7.94 15.32
CA GLY A 304 -0.86 -8.54 14.26
C GLY A 304 -0.85 -10.07 14.25
N TRP A 305 -1.23 -10.68 13.14
CA TRP A 305 -1.24 -12.14 13.05
C TRP A 305 0.13 -12.65 12.61
N SER A 306 0.99 -13.03 13.55
CA SER A 306 2.19 -13.82 13.23
C SER A 306 1.80 -15.25 12.88
N THR A 307 2.23 -15.71 11.70
CA THR A 307 2.18 -17.13 11.32
C THR A 307 3.45 -17.88 11.69
N ASP A 308 4.44 -17.19 12.30
CA ASP A 308 5.69 -17.77 12.75
C ASP A 308 5.55 -18.31 14.18
N SER A 309 5.43 -19.63 14.28
CA SER A 309 5.38 -20.36 15.56
C SER A 309 6.66 -20.27 16.41
N SER A 310 7.74 -19.69 15.90
CA SER A 310 9.01 -19.51 16.61
C SER A 310 9.13 -18.18 17.35
N VAL A 311 8.29 -17.18 17.01
CA VAL A 311 8.18 -15.92 17.75
C VAL A 311 7.30 -16.15 18.97
N VAL A 312 7.91 -16.14 20.15
CA VAL A 312 7.19 -16.27 21.43
C VAL A 312 6.40 -14.99 21.67
N GLY A 313 5.12 -15.02 21.28
CA GLY A 313 4.25 -13.85 21.37
C GLY A 313 2.95 -14.01 20.58
N THR A 314 2.43 -15.23 20.41
CA THR A 314 1.05 -15.40 19.94
C THR A 314 0.10 -14.87 21.01
N ARG A 315 -0.43 -13.67 20.82
CA ARG A 315 -1.63 -13.21 21.49
C ARG A 315 -2.60 -12.66 20.45
N GLY A 316 -3.46 -13.55 19.96
CA GLY A 316 -4.66 -13.20 19.20
C GLY A 316 -4.65 -13.72 17.79
#